data_AF-A0A399SWE6-F1
#
_entry.id   AF-A0A399SWE6-F1
#
_cell.length_a   1.000
_cell.length_b   1.000
_cell.length_c   1.000
_cell.angle_alpha   90.00
_cell.angle_beta   90.00
_cell.angle_gamma   90.00
#
_symmetry.space_group_name_H-M   'P 1'
#
loop_
_entity.id
_entity.type
_entity.pdbx_description
1 polymer ?
#
loop_
_entity_poly.entity_id
_entity_poly.type
_entity_poly.pdbx_seq_one_letter_code
_entity_poly.pdbx_strand_id
1 'polypeptide(L)'
;MKTFGKVYLGKGTQVPNLSIIKVTVKVKELLSQVHEFEGTQYCSFEVAKLQEPDKFGRDYTVYCTPMEEVPEVTPKKTTKRSTKK
;
A
#
# COMPACT_ATOMS: atom_id res chain seq x y z
N MET A 1 -11.80 -17.80 8.02
CA MET A 1 -11.42 -17.57 6.61
C MET A 1 -10.30 -16.54 6.60
N LYS A 2 -9.15 -16.83 5.97
CA LYS A 2 -8.03 -15.89 5.89
C LYS A 2 -8.40 -14.80 4.88
N THR A 3 -8.51 -13.55 5.34
CA THR A 3 -8.86 -12.41 4.51
C THR A 3 -7.57 -11.68 4.14
N PHE A 4 -7.21 -11.73 2.86
CA PHE A 4 -6.08 -10.99 2.32
C PHE A 4 -6.51 -9.54 2.09
N GLY A 5 -6.14 -8.65 3.00
CA GLY A 5 -6.36 -7.21 2.83
C GLY A 5 -5.21 -6.59 2.02
N LYS A 6 -5.53 -5.84 0.95
CA LYS A 6 -4.51 -5.05 0.25
C LYS A 6 -4.25 -3.76 1.01
N VAL A 7 -3.02 -3.60 1.49
CA VAL A 7 -2.55 -2.39 2.16
C VAL A 7 -1.84 -1.50 1.13
N TYR A 8 -2.30 -0.26 0.97
CA TYR A 8 -1.63 0.71 0.11
C TYR A 8 -0.29 1.16 0.73
N LEU A 9 0.79 1.10 -0.05
CA LEU A 9 2.14 1.50 0.37
C LEU A 9 2.64 2.78 -0.30
N GLY A 10 2.16 3.09 -1.51
CA GLY A 10 2.67 4.26 -2.23
C GLY A 10 2.33 4.30 -3.71
N LYS A 11 3.03 5.18 -4.41
CA LYS A 11 2.92 5.35 -5.86
C LYS A 11 4.29 5.40 -6.52
N GLY A 12 4.31 5.15 -7.82
CA GLY A 12 5.50 5.19 -8.64
C GLY A 12 5.28 5.83 -10.00
N THR A 13 6.40 6.07 -10.68
CA THR A 13 6.45 6.62 -12.03
C THR A 13 7.36 5.74 -12.89
N GLN A 14 7.03 5.55 -14.16
CA GLN A 14 7.94 4.90 -15.09
C GLN A 14 9.21 5.74 -15.32
N VAL A 15 10.37 5.10 -15.29
CA VAL A 15 11.64 5.74 -15.63
C VAL A 15 11.65 6.01 -17.14
N PRO A 16 12.00 7.24 -17.59
CA PRO A 16 12.00 7.57 -19.02
C PRO A 16 12.82 6.58 -19.84
N ASN A 17 12.26 6.12 -20.96
CA ASN A 17 12.89 5.21 -21.91
C ASN A 17 13.26 3.82 -21.36
N LEU A 18 12.79 3.45 -20.16
CA LEU A 18 13.05 2.15 -19.56
C LEU A 18 11.75 1.48 -19.12
N SER A 19 11.69 0.16 -19.19
CA SER A 19 10.60 -0.65 -18.63
C SER A 19 10.78 -0.85 -17.12
N ILE A 20 11.13 0.23 -16.41
CA ILE A 20 11.43 0.23 -14.97
C ILE A 20 10.47 1.20 -14.28
N ILE A 21 9.85 0.76 -13.18
CA ILE A 21 8.96 1.59 -12.37
C ILE A 21 9.71 2.02 -11.11
N LYS A 22 9.88 3.33 -10.91
CA LYS A 22 10.44 3.87 -9.68
C LYS A 22 9.33 4.11 -8.68
N VAL A 23 9.36 3.39 -7.56
CA VAL A 23 8.38 3.51 -6.48
C VAL A 23 9.02 4.24 -5.30
N THR A 24 8.24 5.08 -4.61
CA THR A 24 8.64 5.64 -3.32
C THR A 24 7.63 5.24 -2.25
N VAL A 25 8.11 4.53 -1.23
CA VAL A 25 7.31 4.07 -0.08
C VAL A 25 7.90 4.63 1.22
N LYS A 26 7.08 4.78 2.25
CA LYS A 26 7.60 5.15 3.57
C LYS A 26 8.28 3.94 4.19
N VAL A 27 9.53 4.10 4.63
CA VAL A 27 10.31 3.03 5.26
C VAL A 27 9.58 2.38 6.43
N LYS A 28 8.93 3.19 7.27
CA LYS A 28 8.15 2.69 8.42
C LYS A 28 7.00 1.76 8.00
N GLU A 29 6.31 2.08 6.91
CA GLU A 29 5.21 1.27 6.39
C GLU A 29 5.76 -0.01 5.76
N LEU A 30 6.89 0.06 5.03
CA LEU A 30 7.55 -1.11 4.46
C LEU A 30 8.02 -2.10 5.54
N LEU A 31 8.69 -1.60 6.58
CA LEU A 31 9.17 -2.42 7.69
C LEU A 31 8.03 -3.11 8.46
N SER A 32 6.84 -2.49 8.52
CA SER A 32 5.66 -3.11 9.15
C SER A 32 5.11 -4.32 8.41
N GLN A 33 5.50 -4.51 7.14
CA GLN A 33 5.05 -5.60 6.29
C GLN A 33 6.14 -6.67 6.07
N VAL A 34 7.27 -6.56 6.78
CA VAL A 34 8.35 -7.54 6.72
C VAL A 34 7.90 -8.82 7.41
N HIS A 35 8.13 -9.95 6.75
CA HIS A 35 7.87 -11.29 7.27
C HIS A 35 9.17 -12.09 7.26
N GLU A 36 9.28 -13.03 8.19
CA GLU A 36 10.44 -13.93 8.29
C GLU A 36 10.12 -15.27 7.66
N PHE A 37 11.01 -15.76 6.81
CA PHE A 37 10.95 -17.09 6.21
C PHE A 37 12.36 -17.70 6.22
N GLU A 38 12.49 -18.89 6.81
CA GLU A 38 13.78 -19.60 6.94
C GLU A 38 14.89 -18.74 7.58
N GLY A 39 14.56 -17.94 8.60
CA GLY A 39 15.52 -17.06 9.28
C GLY A 39 15.91 -15.80 8.51
N THR A 40 15.29 -15.56 7.35
CA THR A 40 15.56 -14.40 6.49
C THR A 40 14.33 -13.50 6.40
N GLN A 41 14.56 -12.18 6.48
CA GLN A 41 13.50 -11.18 6.39
C GLN A 41 13.18 -10.84 4.93
N TYR A 42 11.90 -10.87 4.58
CA TYR A 42 11.39 -10.56 3.26
C TYR A 42 10.27 -9.53 3.32
N CYS A 43 10.10 -8.78 2.24
CA CYS A 43 8.94 -7.92 2.02
C CYS A 43 8.48 -8.10 0.58
N SER A 44 7.17 -8.27 0.41
CA SER A 44 6.55 -8.48 -0.90
C SER A 44 5.57 -7.34 -1.18
N PHE A 45 5.61 -6.79 -2.38
CA PHE A 45 4.68 -5.75 -2.81
C PHE A 45 4.33 -5.92 -4.29
N GLU A 46 3.11 -5.51 -4.62
CA GLU A 46 2.52 -5.55 -5.94
C GLU A 46 2.47 -4.12 -6.50
N VAL A 47 2.81 -3.97 -7.77
CA VAL A 47 2.74 -2.69 -8.48
C VAL A 47 1.67 -2.80 -9.56
N ALA A 48 0.69 -1.90 -9.54
CA ALA A 48 -0.38 -1.84 -10.53
C ALA A 48 -0.35 -0.50 -11.28
N LYS A 49 -0.61 -0.54 -12.58
CA LYS A 49 -0.75 0.66 -13.41
C LYS A 49 -2.11 1.31 -13.15
N LEU A 50 -2.13 2.62 -13.00
CA LEU A 50 -3.36 3.41 -12.88
C LEU A 50 -3.99 3.59 -14.26
N GLN A 51 -5.32 3.68 -14.31
CA GLN A 51 -6.04 4.01 -15.53
C GLN A 51 -5.72 5.43 -16.00
N GLU A 52 -5.65 6.36 -15.05
CA GLU A 52 -5.27 7.75 -15.28
C GLU A 52 -4.10 8.13 -14.36
N PRO A 53 -3.10 8.87 -14.86
CA PRO A 53 -2.03 9.38 -14.01
C PRO A 53 -2.59 10.34 -12.97
N ASP A 54 -1.97 10.39 -11.80
CA ASP A 54 -2.38 11.35 -10.77
C ASP A 54 -1.92 12.78 -11.08
N LYS A 55 -2.33 13.73 -10.23
CA LYS A 55 -2.01 15.16 -10.36
C LYS A 55 -0.50 15.48 -10.37
N PHE A 56 0.33 14.51 -9.98
CA PHE A 56 1.79 14.64 -9.92
C PHE A 56 2.49 13.80 -11.00
N GLY A 57 1.75 13.26 -11.97
CA GLY A 57 2.29 12.46 -13.07
C GLY A 57 2.71 11.05 -12.65
N ARG A 58 2.17 10.52 -11.55
CA ARG A 58 2.41 9.13 -11.13
C ARG A 58 1.36 8.23 -11.75
N ASP A 59 1.83 7.19 -12.42
CA ASP A 59 1.02 6.26 -13.21
C ASP A 59 0.99 4.85 -12.62
N TYR A 60 1.69 4.62 -11.50
CA TYR A 60 1.66 3.34 -10.78
C TYR A 60 1.29 3.50 -9.31
N THR A 61 0.62 2.50 -8.77
CA THR A 61 0.28 2.35 -7.35
C THR A 61 0.87 1.07 -6.80
N VAL A 62 1.23 1.07 -5.52
CA VAL A 62 1.91 -0.04 -4.87
C VAL A 62 1.13 -0.50 -3.64
N TYR A 63 0.94 -1.80 -3.56
CA TYR A 63 0.21 -2.49 -2.51
C TYR A 63 1.07 -3.56 -1.86
N CYS A 64 0.81 -3.88 -0.61
CA CYS A 64 1.26 -5.10 0.04
C CYS A 64 0.03 -5.96 0.38
N THR A 65 0.19 -7.26 0.28
CA THR A 65 -0.82 -8.23 0.70
C THR A 65 -0.21 -9.06 1.82
N PRO A 66 -0.24 -8.60 3.08
CA PRO A 66 0.26 -9.38 4.20
C PRO A 66 -0.54 -10.66 4.34
N MET A 67 0.15 -11.74 4.68
CA MET A 67 -0.47 -13.01 5.06
C MET A 67 -0.78 -12.95 6.56
N GLU A 68 -1.81 -12.20 6.96
CA GLU A 68 -2.27 -12.14 8.35
C GLU A 68 -3.67 -12.77 8.53
N GLU A 69 -3.80 -13.59 9.57
CA GLU A 69 -5.09 -13.91 10.20
C GLU A 69 -5.53 -12.66 10.99
N VAL A 70 -6.55 -11.98 10.50
CA VAL A 70 -7.01 -10.67 11.01
C VAL A 70 -7.49 -10.78 12.48
N PRO A 71 -6.91 -10.05 13.46
CA PRO A 71 -7.68 -9.66 14.63
C PRO A 71 -8.67 -8.57 14.21
N GLU A 72 -9.97 -8.80 14.47
CA GLU A 72 -11.08 -7.93 14.10
C GLU A 72 -10.85 -6.47 14.52
N VAL A 73 -10.66 -5.57 13.55
CA VAL A 73 -10.67 -4.12 13.82
C VAL A 73 -12.11 -3.65 13.82
N THR A 74 -12.66 -3.43 15.02
CA THR A 74 -13.97 -2.80 15.20
C THR A 74 -13.97 -1.37 14.60
N PRO A 75 -14.98 -1.00 13.80
CA PRO A 75 -15.03 0.31 13.14
C PRO A 75 -15.30 1.42 14.18
N LYS A 76 -14.32 2.29 14.42
CA LYS A 76 -14.56 3.56 15.14
C LYS A 76 -15.43 4.47 14.26
N LYS A 77 -16.70 4.63 14.65
CA LYS A 77 -17.63 5.64 14.13
C LYS A 77 -17.01 7.04 14.25
N THR A 78 -16.69 7.67 13.13
CA THR A 78 -16.42 9.12 13.07
C THR A 78 -17.74 9.87 13.15
N THR A 79 -17.97 10.55 14.26
CA THR A 79 -19.11 11.43 14.54
C THR A 79 -19.14 12.57 13.51
N LYS A 80 -20.27 12.71 12.79
CA LYS A 80 -20.55 13.86 11.94
C LYS A 80 -20.58 15.14 12.81
N ARG A 81 -19.63 16.06 12.61
CA ARG A 81 -19.74 17.43 13.15
C ARG A 81 -20.78 18.21 12.34
N SER A 82 -21.93 18.48 12.96
CA SER A 82 -22.89 19.49 12.50
C SER A 82 -22.24 20.87 12.64
N THR A 83 -22.16 21.63 11.56
CA THR A 83 -21.88 23.07 11.58
C THR A 83 -23.20 23.79 11.29
N LYS A 84 -23.68 24.56 12.27
CA LYS A 84 -24.80 25.49 12.14
C LYS A 84 -24.23 26.89 12.37
N LYS A 85 -24.29 27.74 11.35
CA LYS A 85 -24.25 29.21 11.46
C LYS A 85 -25.14 29.77 10.38
#